data_AF-A0A5C4XFJ5-F1
#
_entry.id   AF-A0A5C4XFJ5-F1
#
_cell.length_a   1.000
_cell.length_b   1.000
_cell.length_c   1.000
_cell.angle_alpha   90.00
_cell.angle_beta   90.00
_cell.angle_gamma   90.00
#
_symmetry.space_group_name_H-M   'P 1'
#
loop_
_entity.id
_entity.type
_entity.pdbx_description
1 polymer ?
#
loop_
_entity_poly.entity_id
_entity_poly.type
_entity_poly.pdbx_seq_one_letter_code
_entity_poly.pdbx_strand_id
1 'polypeptide(L)'
;MAICIAGSFSAFAAHADTLPSVPTGAEMDVAFQGMIYARACDIRYKRPAMIWDSKSVFLKYAREAYSDPQAITEKAFKESQIQTTRAYAKASKEFTVEFCTRLAKLFQQQLGR
;
A
#
# COMPACT_ATOMS: atom_id res chain seq x y z
N MET A 1 32.21 -22.71 3.88
CA MET A 1 31.27 -22.83 2.76
C MET A 1 30.19 -21.77 2.95
N ALA A 2 30.13 -20.82 2.02
CA ALA A 2 29.23 -19.68 2.03
C ALA A 2 27.87 -20.08 1.40
N ILE A 3 26.77 -19.67 2.01
CA ILE A 3 25.44 -19.71 1.38
C ILE A 3 25.14 -18.26 0.97
N CYS A 4 25.20 -18.01 -0.33
CA CYS A 4 24.94 -16.71 -0.94
C CYS A 4 23.45 -16.35 -0.82
N ILE A 5 23.14 -15.25 -0.14
CA ILE A 5 21.86 -14.55 -0.24
C ILE A 5 21.85 -13.92 -1.64
N ALA A 6 21.17 -14.58 -2.58
CA ALA A 6 20.97 -14.05 -3.91
C ALA A 6 20.01 -12.86 -3.84
N GLY A 7 20.60 -11.67 -3.74
CA GLY A 7 19.94 -10.44 -4.13
C GLY A 7 19.57 -10.52 -5.61
N SER A 8 18.31 -10.28 -5.91
CA SER A 8 17.84 -10.03 -7.27
C SER A 8 16.70 -9.00 -7.24
N PHE A 9 16.96 -7.87 -6.57
CA PHE A 9 16.23 -6.62 -6.81
C PHE A 9 16.87 -5.92 -8.01
N SER A 10 16.62 -6.42 -9.22
CA SER A 10 17.01 -5.73 -10.44
C SER A 10 16.13 -6.16 -11.61
N ALA A 11 14.94 -5.60 -11.68
CA ALA A 11 14.27 -5.28 -12.94
C ALA A 11 13.19 -4.24 -12.63
N PHE A 12 13.60 -2.97 -12.52
CA PHE A 12 12.71 -1.86 -12.83
C PHE A 12 12.31 -2.04 -14.29
N ALA A 13 11.19 -2.73 -14.52
CA ALA A 13 10.58 -2.85 -15.82
C ALA A 13 10.20 -1.43 -16.25
N ALA A 14 11.01 -0.89 -17.16
CA ALA A 14 10.64 0.22 -18.00
C ALA A 14 9.28 -0.09 -18.67
N HIS A 15 8.34 0.85 -18.52
CA HIS A 15 7.10 0.96 -19.29
C HIS A 15 6.24 -0.31 -19.44
N ALA A 16 5.32 -0.49 -18.49
CA ALA A 16 4.04 -1.12 -18.79
C ALA A 16 2.92 -0.41 -18.02
N ASP A 17 1.91 0.07 -18.75
CA ASP A 17 0.64 0.61 -18.27
C ASP A 17 -0.23 -0.43 -17.53
N THR A 18 0.31 -1.62 -17.27
CA THR A 18 -0.29 -2.67 -16.46
C THR A 18 0.65 -2.98 -15.30
N LEU A 19 0.20 -2.63 -14.10
CA LEU A 19 0.90 -2.96 -12.87
C LEU A 19 0.99 -4.48 -12.70
N PRO A 20 2.07 -4.99 -12.08
CA PRO A 20 2.20 -6.41 -11.80
C PRO A 20 1.01 -6.86 -10.93
N SER A 21 0.43 -8.00 -11.30
CA SER A 21 -0.58 -8.68 -10.48
C SER A 21 0.01 -8.95 -9.09
N VAL A 22 -0.75 -8.63 -8.05
CA VAL A 22 -0.36 -8.98 -6.67
C VAL A 22 -0.23 -10.50 -6.57
N PRO A 23 0.91 -11.04 -6.11
CA PRO A 23 1.07 -12.48 -5.92
C PRO A 23 0.00 -13.02 -4.96
N THR A 24 -0.58 -14.16 -5.30
CA THR A 24 -1.58 -14.81 -4.43
C THR A 24 -0.97 -15.15 -3.07
N GLY A 25 -1.62 -14.72 -2.00
CA GLY A 25 -1.14 -14.85 -0.62
C GLY A 25 -0.35 -13.64 -0.09
N ALA A 26 -0.07 -12.63 -0.93
CA ALA A 26 0.61 -11.38 -0.55
C ALA A 26 -0.32 -10.15 -0.54
N GLU A 27 -1.62 -10.35 -0.77
CA GLU A 27 -2.59 -9.26 -0.94
C GLU A 27 -2.70 -8.38 0.29
N MET A 28 -2.64 -8.97 1.49
CA MET A 28 -2.66 -8.22 2.73
C MET A 28 -1.41 -7.36 2.92
N ASP A 29 -0.23 -7.89 2.63
CA ASP A 29 1.03 -7.15 2.78
C ASP A 29 1.08 -5.97 1.80
N VAL A 30 0.63 -6.19 0.56
CA VAL A 30 0.48 -5.13 -0.44
C VAL A 30 -0.56 -4.10 -0.01
N ALA A 31 -1.72 -4.52 0.51
CA ALA A 31 -2.73 -3.61 1.02
C ALA A 31 -2.25 -2.81 2.23
N PHE A 32 -1.47 -3.43 3.12
CA PHE A 32 -0.84 -2.76 4.27
C PHE A 32 0.14 -1.68 3.81
N GLN A 33 1.02 -2.02 2.86
CA GLN A 33 1.93 -1.05 2.26
C GLN A 33 1.15 0.08 1.55
N GLY A 34 0.02 -0.26 0.93
CA GLY A 34 -0.93 0.70 0.39
C GLY A 34 -1.43 1.71 1.43
N MET A 35 -1.75 1.28 2.66
CA MET A 35 -2.14 2.19 3.75
C MET A 35 -1.00 3.15 4.15
N ILE A 36 0.25 2.66 4.21
CA ILE A 36 1.44 3.49 4.48
C ILE A 36 1.59 4.58 3.41
N TYR A 37 1.52 4.19 2.13
CA TYR A 37 1.60 5.14 1.02
C TYR A 37 0.42 6.10 0.99
N ALA A 38 -0.78 5.62 1.31
CA ALA A 38 -1.97 6.46 1.44
C ALA A 38 -1.77 7.56 2.48
N ARG A 39 -1.22 7.18 3.64
CA ARG A 39 -0.89 8.11 4.72
C ARG A 39 0.19 9.10 4.33
N ALA A 40 1.23 8.68 3.61
CA ALA A 40 2.29 9.57 3.15
C ALA A 40 1.73 10.63 2.16
N CYS A 41 0.91 10.19 1.22
CA CYS A 41 0.23 11.05 0.26
C CYS A 41 -0.74 12.04 0.93
N ASP A 42 -1.48 11.61 1.96
CA ASP A 42 -2.35 12.51 2.73
C ASP A 42 -1.55 13.56 3.51
N ILE A 43 -0.45 13.17 4.15
CA ILE A 43 0.44 14.09 4.86
C ILE A 43 0.97 15.17 3.91
N ARG A 44 1.39 14.80 2.69
CA ARG A 44 1.98 15.73 1.71
C ARG A 44 0.95 16.58 0.99
N TYR A 45 -0.15 15.98 0.56
CA TYR A 45 -1.05 16.55 -0.45
C TYR A 45 -2.53 16.58 -0.03
N LYS A 46 -2.87 16.25 1.23
CA LYS A 46 -4.24 16.32 1.78
C LYS A 46 -5.23 15.47 0.96
N ARG A 47 -5.10 14.16 1.07
CA ARG A 47 -5.85 13.15 0.30
C ARG A 47 -6.65 12.24 1.26
N PRO A 48 -7.58 12.78 2.09
CA PRO A 48 -8.22 12.01 3.14
C PRO A 48 -9.08 10.85 2.62
N ALA A 49 -9.69 10.99 1.44
CA ALA A 49 -10.45 9.90 0.80
C ALA A 49 -9.58 8.66 0.55
N MET A 50 -8.32 8.86 0.19
CA MET A 50 -7.37 7.79 -0.10
C MET A 50 -7.05 6.93 1.13
N ILE A 51 -7.12 7.53 2.32
CA ILE A 51 -6.96 6.82 3.60
C ILE A 51 -8.11 5.83 3.78
N TRP A 52 -9.35 6.28 3.58
CA TRP A 52 -10.54 5.43 3.70
C TRP A 52 -10.57 4.33 2.64
N ASP A 53 -10.19 4.66 1.41
CA ASP A 53 -10.12 3.69 0.32
C ASP A 53 -9.06 2.63 0.62
N SER A 54 -7.85 3.02 1.05
CA SER A 54 -6.79 2.06 1.42
C SER A 54 -7.21 1.11 2.56
N LYS A 55 -7.88 1.64 3.60
CA LYS A 55 -8.42 0.83 4.70
C LYS A 55 -9.49 -0.14 4.22
N SER A 56 -10.35 0.29 3.29
CA SER A 56 -11.40 -0.56 2.71
C SER A 56 -10.81 -1.67 1.83
N VAL A 57 -9.72 -1.39 1.10
CA VAL A 57 -8.97 -2.41 0.34
C VAL A 57 -8.38 -3.45 1.28
N PHE A 58 -7.73 -3.04 2.37
CA PHE A 58 -7.22 -4.00 3.35
C PHE A 58 -8.34 -4.85 3.96
N LEU A 59 -9.46 -4.23 4.33
CA LEU A 59 -10.62 -4.93 4.86
C LEU A 59 -11.19 -5.97 3.88
N LYS A 60 -11.21 -5.68 2.57
CA LYS A 60 -11.64 -6.61 1.54
C LYS A 60 -10.86 -7.92 1.63
N TYR A 61 -9.53 -7.85 1.68
CA TYR A 61 -8.68 -9.05 1.80
C TYR A 61 -8.74 -9.69 3.18
N ALA A 62 -8.82 -8.89 4.25
CA ALA A 62 -8.94 -9.42 5.61
C ALA A 62 -10.19 -10.31 5.78
N ARG A 63 -11.30 -9.98 5.12
CA ARG A 63 -12.55 -10.78 5.16
C ARG A 63 -12.40 -12.19 4.62
N GLU A 64 -11.43 -12.42 3.73
CA GLU A 64 -11.18 -13.73 3.13
C GLU A 64 -10.24 -14.58 4.00
N ALA A 65 -9.46 -13.95 4.89
CA ALA A 65 -8.37 -14.60 5.62
C ALA A 65 -8.59 -14.70 7.14
N TYR A 66 -9.46 -13.88 7.74
CA TYR A 66 -9.61 -13.77 9.20
C TYR A 66 -11.07 -13.88 9.66
N SER A 67 -11.27 -14.45 10.83
CA SER A 67 -12.57 -14.55 11.50
C SER A 67 -13.09 -13.22 12.06
N ASP A 68 -12.18 -12.31 12.44
CA ASP A 68 -12.49 -10.92 12.83
C ASP A 68 -11.72 -9.93 11.93
N PRO A 69 -12.18 -9.71 10.70
CA PRO A 69 -11.47 -8.88 9.74
C PRO A 69 -11.47 -7.40 10.13
N GLN A 70 -12.45 -6.93 10.90
CA GLN A 70 -12.51 -5.55 11.37
C GLN A 70 -11.41 -5.26 12.39
N ALA A 71 -11.21 -6.11 13.40
CA ALA A 71 -10.16 -5.92 14.38
C ALA A 71 -8.76 -5.96 13.75
N ILE A 72 -8.52 -6.89 12.82
CA ILE A 72 -7.26 -7.00 12.08
C ILE A 72 -7.01 -5.75 11.24
N THR A 73 -8.04 -5.26 10.53
CA THR A 73 -7.94 -4.03 9.74
C THR A 73 -7.62 -2.83 10.63
N GLU A 74 -8.28 -2.68 11.78
CA GLU A 74 -8.04 -1.54 12.68
C GLU A 74 -6.64 -1.58 13.28
N LYS A 75 -6.16 -2.77 13.66
CA LYS A 75 -4.79 -2.96 14.14
C LYS A 75 -3.77 -2.55 13.06
N ALA A 76 -3.90 -3.11 11.86
CA ALA A 76 -3.04 -2.80 10.73
C ALA A 76 -3.10 -1.30 10.36
N PHE A 77 -4.28 -0.71 10.40
CA PHE A 77 -4.45 0.72 10.14
C PHE A 77 -3.67 1.58 11.15
N LYS A 78 -3.76 1.28 12.46
CA LYS A 78 -2.97 1.97 13.50
C LYS A 78 -1.47 1.77 13.32
N GLU A 79 -1.03 0.57 12.99
CA GLU A 79 0.38 0.28 12.72
C GLU A 79 0.90 1.10 11.53
N SER A 80 0.14 1.20 10.44
CA SER A 80 0.51 2.02 9.27
C SER A 80 0.65 3.51 9.63
N GLN A 81 -0.18 4.02 10.55
CA GLN A 81 -0.10 5.39 11.02
C GLN A 81 1.17 5.65 11.84
N ILE A 82 1.56 4.70 12.69
CA ILE A 82 2.78 4.78 13.51
C ILE A 82 4.02 4.78 12.59
N GLN A 83 4.04 3.91 11.58
CA GLN A 83 5.16 3.80 10.65
C GLN A 83 5.31 5.03 9.73
N THR A 84 4.18 5.67 9.38
CA THR A 84 4.18 6.78 8.41
C THR A 84 4.32 8.14 9.10
N THR A 85 5.55 8.47 9.49
CA THR A 85 5.84 9.79 10.07
C THR A 85 5.86 10.91 9.02
N ARG A 86 5.73 12.18 9.46
CA ARG A 86 5.92 13.34 8.57
C ARG A 86 7.32 13.37 7.94
N ALA A 87 8.34 12.92 8.67
CA ALA A 87 9.72 12.84 8.18
C ALA A 87 9.83 11.82 7.04
N TYR A 88 9.29 10.61 7.23
CA TYR A 88 9.21 9.58 6.19
C TYR A 88 8.50 10.09 4.93
N ALA A 89 7.32 10.69 5.11
CA ALA A 89 6.52 11.18 3.99
C ALA A 89 7.25 12.27 3.19
N LYS A 90 8.07 13.10 3.82
CA LYS A 90 8.84 14.17 3.15
C LYS A 90 10.20 13.70 2.61
N ALA A 91 10.81 12.69 3.21
CA ALA A 91 12.13 12.19 2.83
C ALA A 91 12.11 11.45 1.49
N SER A 92 11.04 10.70 1.20
CA SER A 92 10.94 9.98 -0.07
C SER A 92 10.55 10.91 -1.22
N LYS A 93 11.35 10.86 -2.30
CA LYS A 93 11.05 11.56 -3.57
C LYS A 93 9.95 10.85 -4.38
N GLU A 94 9.62 9.62 -4.03
CA GLU A 94 8.69 8.76 -4.78
C GLU A 94 7.22 9.16 -4.57
N PHE A 95 6.90 9.81 -3.44
CA PHE A 95 5.57 10.34 -3.17
C PHE A 95 5.30 11.63 -3.95
N THR A 96 5.26 11.53 -5.27
CA THR A 96 4.85 12.62 -6.16
C THR A 96 3.33 12.73 -6.23
N VAL A 97 2.81 13.85 -6.73
CA VAL A 97 1.35 14.03 -6.96
C VAL A 97 0.82 12.97 -7.93
N GLU A 98 1.60 12.63 -8.96
CA GLU A 98 1.27 11.62 -9.95
C GLU A 98 1.17 10.23 -9.33
N PHE A 99 2.17 9.84 -8.53
CA PHE A 99 2.16 8.58 -7.79
C PHE A 99 0.90 8.46 -6.92
N CYS A 100 0.61 9.49 -6.11
CA CYS A 100 -0.57 9.50 -5.25
C CYS A 100 -1.88 9.41 -6.05
N THR A 101 -1.94 10.03 -7.22
CA THR A 101 -3.12 9.98 -8.10
C THR A 101 -3.30 8.59 -8.71
N ARG A 102 -2.21 7.96 -9.15
CA ARG A 102 -2.24 6.57 -9.64
C ARG A 102 -2.66 5.60 -8.54
N LEU A 103 -2.12 5.76 -7.33
CA LEU A 103 -2.46 4.93 -6.18
C LEU A 103 -3.94 5.07 -5.78
N ALA A 104 -4.49 6.28 -5.77
CA ALA A 104 -5.92 6.50 -5.51
C ALA A 104 -6.81 5.74 -6.51
N LYS A 105 -6.49 5.80 -7.80
CA LYS A 105 -7.22 5.06 -8.85
C LYS A 105 -7.15 3.55 -8.62
N LEU A 106 -6.00 3.02 -8.19
CA LEU A 106 -5.86 1.60 -7.89
C LEU A 106 -6.75 1.17 -6.73
N PHE A 107 -6.84 1.96 -5.66
CA PHE A 107 -7.76 1.62 -4.57
C PHE A 107 -9.21 1.62 -5.03
N GLN A 108 -9.61 2.57 -5.87
CA GLN A 108 -10.96 2.62 -6.44
C GLN A 108 -11.25 1.38 -7.30
N GLN A 109 -10.33 1.02 -8.20
CA GLN A 109 -10.41 -0.19 -9.02
C GLN A 109 -10.52 -1.46 -8.17
N GLN A 110 -9.71 -1.59 -7.12
CA GLN A 110 -9.77 -2.73 -6.20
C GLN A 110 -11.09 -2.81 -5.43
N LEU A 111 -11.77 -1.69 -5.27
CA LEU A 111 -13.08 -1.59 -4.60
C LEU A 111 -14.25 -1.59 -5.59
N GLY A 112 -14.00 -1.76 -6.90
CA GLY A 112 -15.03 -1.79 -7.93
C GLY A 112 -15.73 -0.45 -8.16
N ARG A 113 -15.01 0.67 -7.97
CA ARG A 113 -15.50 2.04 -8.14
C ARG A 113 -14.73 2.78 -9.23
#